data_AF-A0A7R9LVA0-F1
#
_entry.id   AF-A0A7R9LVA0-F1
#
_cell.length_a   1.000
_cell.length_b   1.000
_cell.length_c   1.000
_cell.angle_alpha   90.00
_cell.angle_beta   90.00
_cell.angle_gamma   90.00
#
_symmetry.space_group_name_H-M   'P 1'
#
loop_
_entity.id
_entity.type
_entity.pdbx_description
1 polymer ?
#
loop_
_entity_poly.entity_id
_entity_poly.type
_entity_poly.pdbx_seq_one_letter_code
_entity_poly.pdbx_strand_id
1 'polypeptide(L)'
;KEGLQIAPNVLHELIVSANQDIRQVLHNLSLLGTGAKKIDNLLSDQSIKDVRLSTFEAIRKVFTAGEEYQRMSFNDKSDLFFCDYSFMPLFSFENYPLVNPSKAKNESQRLKCATKTIESLAFGDLIEKQIRSANNWSLLPLQAAFASVMPGAYMNGHFGGQINFPSFMGKMSTTNKKLRLLQELKMHMNLKVSGSKSALNLDYLEPLRDSIIEPLVANGTGGVPNSIEKLENYCLRREDLESILEL
;
A
#
# COMPACT_ATOMS: atom_id res chain seq x y z
N LYS A 1 -7.34 -20.47 24.80
CA LYS A 1 -8.62 -20.48 25.55
C LYS A 1 -9.73 -21.11 24.71
N GLU A 2 -9.89 -20.72 23.43
CA GLU A 2 -10.89 -21.28 22.50
C GLU A 2 -10.55 -22.66 21.88
N GLY A 3 -9.42 -23.28 22.22
CA GLY A 3 -9.03 -24.59 21.68
C GLY A 3 -8.68 -24.61 20.18
N LEU A 4 -8.58 -23.45 19.54
CA LEU A 4 -8.27 -23.30 18.12
C LEU A 4 -6.76 -23.47 17.88
N GLN A 5 -6.36 -24.38 16.98
CA GLN A 5 -4.98 -24.49 16.52
C GLN A 5 -4.86 -23.85 15.14
N ILE A 6 -4.09 -22.76 15.06
CA ILE A 6 -3.78 -22.05 13.82
C ILE A 6 -2.26 -22.05 13.65
N ALA A 7 -1.79 -22.34 12.43
CA ALA A 7 -0.38 -22.22 12.09
C ALA A 7 0.10 -20.76 12.21
N PRO A 8 1.30 -20.49 12.77
CA PRO A 8 1.80 -19.12 12.97
C PRO A 8 1.81 -18.26 11.71
N ASN A 9 2.07 -18.87 10.54
CA ASN A 9 2.10 -18.18 9.25
C ASN A 9 0.72 -17.63 8.86
N VAL A 10 -0.34 -18.42 9.06
CA VAL A 10 -1.72 -18.02 8.77
C VAL A 10 -2.17 -16.91 9.71
N LEU A 11 -1.77 -16.98 10.98
CA LEU A 11 -2.07 -15.92 11.94
C LEU A 11 -1.38 -14.60 11.54
N HIS A 12 -0.12 -14.66 11.11
CA HIS A 12 0.60 -13.48 10.64
C HIS A 12 -0.07 -12.86 9.39
N GLU A 13 -0.46 -13.67 8.42
CA GLU A 13 -1.20 -13.20 7.23
C GLU A 13 -2.53 -12.53 7.62
N LEU A 14 -3.25 -13.10 8.59
CA LEU A 14 -4.52 -12.55 9.07
C LEU A 14 -4.35 -11.22 9.82
N ILE A 15 -3.27 -11.08 10.61
CA ILE A 15 -2.91 -9.82 11.27
C ILE A 15 -2.57 -8.75 10.25
N VAL A 16 -1.78 -9.10 9.24
CA VAL A 16 -1.39 -8.17 8.17
C VAL A 16 -2.60 -7.79 7.33
N SER A 17 -3.47 -8.74 6.97
CA SER A 17 -4.70 -8.46 6.19
C SER A 17 -5.68 -7.55 6.94
N ALA A 18 -5.71 -7.67 8.28
CA ALA A 18 -6.52 -6.84 9.15
C ALA A 18 -5.88 -5.47 9.43
N ASN A 19 -4.77 -5.12 8.79
CA ASN A 19 -4.01 -3.89 9.04
C ASN A 19 -3.69 -3.69 10.54
N GLN A 20 -3.35 -4.79 11.23
CA GLN A 20 -3.06 -4.81 12.67
C GLN A 20 -4.22 -4.37 13.58
N ASP A 21 -5.45 -4.29 13.06
CA ASP A 21 -6.64 -4.04 13.87
C ASP A 21 -7.01 -5.28 14.69
N ILE A 22 -6.79 -5.19 16.01
CA ILE A 22 -7.04 -6.29 16.95
C ILE A 22 -8.50 -6.74 16.93
N ARG A 23 -9.46 -5.84 16.74
CA ARG A 23 -10.89 -6.18 16.69
C ARG A 23 -11.20 -6.98 15.44
N GLN A 24 -10.68 -6.58 14.28
CA GLN A 24 -10.88 -7.32 13.03
C GLN A 24 -10.17 -8.68 13.06
N VAL A 25 -8.97 -8.76 13.64
CA VAL A 25 -8.26 -10.03 13.87
C VAL A 25 -9.10 -10.96 14.73
N LEU A 26 -9.61 -10.48 15.87
CA LEU A 26 -10.47 -11.27 16.75
C LEU A 26 -11.78 -11.69 16.07
N HIS A 27 -12.37 -10.83 15.25
CA HIS A 27 -13.57 -11.14 14.49
C HIS A 27 -13.32 -12.26 13.47
N ASN A 28 -12.24 -12.15 12.69
CA ASN A 28 -11.86 -13.18 11.72
C ASN A 28 -11.52 -14.50 12.42
N LEU A 29 -10.83 -14.46 13.57
CA LEU A 29 -10.55 -15.64 14.40
C LEU A 29 -11.83 -16.28 14.95
N SER A 30 -12.81 -15.46 15.36
CA SER A 30 -14.13 -15.94 15.80
C SER A 30 -14.88 -16.62 14.65
N LEU A 31 -14.87 -16.03 13.46
CA LEU A 31 -15.48 -16.62 12.26
C LEU A 31 -14.84 -17.97 11.92
N LEU A 32 -13.50 -18.07 11.97
CA LEU A 32 -12.78 -19.33 11.79
C LEU A 32 -13.13 -20.35 12.88
N GLY A 33 -13.30 -19.91 14.12
CA GLY A 33 -13.73 -20.75 15.24
C GLY A 33 -15.16 -21.28 15.13
N THR A 34 -16.04 -20.57 14.44
CA THR A 34 -17.41 -21.04 14.15
C THR A 34 -17.49 -22.07 13.01
N GLY A 35 -16.47 -22.12 12.13
CA GLY A 35 -16.48 -22.94 10.91
C GLY A 35 -16.06 -24.41 11.09
N ALA A 36 -15.06 -24.72 11.92
CA ALA A 36 -14.68 -26.11 12.28
C ALA A 36 -13.61 -26.14 13.40
N LYS A 37 -13.72 -27.08 14.34
CA LYS A 37 -12.76 -27.28 15.46
C LYS A 37 -11.41 -27.90 15.06
N LYS A 38 -11.22 -28.27 13.79
CA LYS A 38 -9.93 -28.75 13.23
C LYS A 38 -9.74 -28.14 11.84
N ILE A 39 -8.76 -27.27 11.71
CA ILE A 39 -8.41 -26.54 10.47
C ILE A 39 -7.39 -27.35 9.62
N ASP A 40 -7.29 -28.67 9.80
CA ASP A 40 -6.35 -29.50 9.02
C ASP A 40 -6.92 -29.93 7.66
N ASN A 41 -8.26 -29.95 7.49
CA ASN A 41 -8.92 -30.55 6.32
C ASN A 41 -9.71 -29.56 5.43
N LEU A 42 -9.46 -28.24 5.51
CA LEU A 42 -10.06 -27.30 4.56
C LEU A 42 -9.42 -27.33 3.15
N LEU A 43 -8.44 -28.22 2.94
CA LEU A 43 -7.77 -28.40 1.64
C LEU A 43 -8.35 -29.56 0.81
N SER A 44 -9.36 -30.30 1.30
CA SER A 44 -9.96 -31.42 0.56
C SER A 44 -11.18 -31.01 -0.29
N ASP A 45 -10.84 -30.43 -1.44
CA ASP A 45 -11.28 -30.79 -2.79
C ASP A 45 -12.72 -30.58 -3.31
N GLN A 46 -13.82 -30.47 -2.56
CA GLN A 46 -15.15 -30.33 -3.23
C GLN A 46 -16.23 -29.44 -2.56
N SER A 47 -15.95 -28.80 -1.42
CA SER A 47 -16.91 -27.90 -0.75
C SER A 47 -16.58 -26.39 -0.87
N ILE A 48 -15.51 -26.04 -1.59
CA ILE A 48 -15.00 -24.67 -1.73
C ILE A 48 -15.52 -24.02 -3.03
N LYS A 49 -16.85 -23.92 -3.18
CA LYS A 49 -17.41 -22.91 -4.11
C LYS A 49 -17.70 -21.58 -3.41
N ASP A 50 -17.83 -21.60 -2.07
CA ASP A 50 -18.27 -20.43 -1.29
C ASP A 50 -17.31 -20.03 -0.16
N VAL A 51 -16.08 -20.58 -0.09
CA VAL A 51 -15.03 -19.93 0.70
C VAL A 51 -14.45 -18.85 -0.20
N ARG A 52 -14.76 -17.59 0.10
CA ARG A 52 -14.20 -16.42 -0.58
C ARG A 52 -12.68 -16.61 -0.64
N LEU A 53 -12.16 -16.85 -1.85
CA LEU A 53 -10.73 -16.94 -2.13
C LEU A 53 -10.07 -15.69 -1.50
N SER A 54 -9.11 -15.89 -0.62
CA SER A 54 -8.41 -14.77 0.02
C SER A 54 -7.70 -13.96 -1.05
N THR A 55 -7.61 -12.63 -0.90
CA THR A 55 -6.87 -11.75 -1.80
C THR A 55 -5.41 -12.22 -2.00
N PHE A 56 -4.81 -12.81 -0.96
CA PHE A 56 -3.48 -13.42 -1.01
C PHE A 56 -3.43 -14.67 -1.89
N GLU A 57 -4.47 -15.49 -1.87
CA GLU A 57 -4.56 -16.67 -2.75
C GLU A 57 -4.89 -16.26 -4.19
N ALA A 58 -5.76 -15.27 -4.35
CA ALA A 58 -6.10 -14.71 -5.66
C ALA A 58 -4.86 -14.20 -6.37
N ILE A 59 -4.02 -13.39 -5.70
CA ILE A 59 -2.80 -12.88 -6.32
C ILE A 59 -1.77 -13.97 -6.56
N ARG A 60 -1.69 -14.98 -5.70
CA ARG A 60 -0.87 -16.18 -5.94
C ARG A 60 -1.31 -16.87 -7.23
N LYS A 61 -2.61 -17.07 -7.44
CA LYS A 61 -3.16 -17.69 -8.65
C LYS A 61 -2.93 -16.85 -9.89
N VAL A 62 -3.01 -15.52 -9.81
CA VAL A 62 -2.74 -14.60 -10.93
C VAL A 62 -1.31 -14.75 -11.45
N PHE A 63 -0.32 -14.88 -10.56
CA PHE A 63 1.10 -14.88 -10.94
C PHE A 63 1.76 -16.26 -11.00
N THR A 64 1.12 -17.32 -10.52
CA THR A 64 1.70 -18.67 -10.58
C THR A 64 1.48 -19.27 -11.96
N ALA A 65 2.58 -19.66 -12.64
CA ALA A 65 2.48 -20.47 -13.84
C ALA A 65 2.16 -21.92 -13.45
N GLY A 66 0.91 -22.34 -13.65
CA GLY A 66 0.46 -23.72 -13.47
C GLY A 66 -0.60 -24.10 -14.50
N GLU A 67 -0.87 -25.41 -14.62
CA GLU A 67 -1.93 -25.94 -15.50
C GLU A 67 -3.29 -25.31 -15.16
N GLU A 68 -3.54 -24.99 -13.89
CA GLU A 68 -4.78 -24.36 -13.42
C GLU A 68 -5.00 -22.98 -14.05
N TYR A 69 -3.98 -22.10 -14.02
CA TYR A 69 -4.09 -20.76 -14.63
C TYR A 69 -4.15 -20.79 -16.16
N GLN A 70 -3.56 -21.80 -16.79
CA GLN A 70 -3.65 -21.98 -18.25
C GLN A 70 -5.02 -22.49 -18.68
N ARG A 71 -5.68 -23.32 -17.86
CA ARG A 71 -7.05 -23.82 -18.11
C ARG A 71 -8.13 -22.77 -17.85
N MET A 72 -7.85 -21.77 -17.00
CA MET A 72 -8.78 -20.67 -16.73
C MET A 72 -9.07 -19.85 -17.99
N SER A 73 -10.37 -19.63 -18.24
CA SER A 73 -10.84 -18.70 -19.25
C SER A 73 -10.51 -17.26 -18.87
N PHE A 74 -10.71 -16.32 -19.82
CA PHE A 74 -10.58 -14.89 -19.53
C PHE A 74 -11.52 -14.44 -18.40
N ASN A 75 -12.73 -14.99 -18.34
CA ASN A 75 -13.71 -14.66 -17.31
C ASN A 75 -13.25 -15.18 -15.95
N ASP A 76 -12.78 -16.42 -15.86
CA ASP A 76 -12.28 -16.98 -14.59
C ASP A 76 -11.08 -16.17 -14.04
N LYS A 77 -10.21 -15.69 -14.93
CA LYS A 77 -9.08 -14.81 -14.55
C LYS A 77 -9.55 -13.44 -14.07
N SER A 78 -10.63 -12.94 -14.66
CA SER A 78 -11.27 -11.69 -14.23
C SER A 78 -11.98 -11.87 -12.89
N ASP A 79 -12.54 -13.04 -12.61
CA ASP A 79 -13.20 -13.34 -11.33
C ASP A 79 -12.23 -13.30 -10.14
N LEU A 80 -10.94 -13.64 -10.36
CA LEU A 80 -9.88 -13.46 -9.34
C LEU A 80 -9.73 -12.00 -8.89
N PHE A 81 -10.01 -11.03 -9.77
CA PHE A 81 -9.99 -9.61 -9.40
C PHE A 81 -11.18 -9.26 -8.51
N PHE A 82 -12.33 -9.86 -8.73
CA PHE A 82 -13.56 -9.59 -7.99
C PHE A 82 -13.58 -10.19 -6.57
N CYS A 83 -12.60 -11.03 -6.20
CA CYS A 83 -12.41 -11.44 -4.81
C CYS A 83 -12.26 -10.23 -3.88
N ASP A 84 -11.47 -9.24 -4.31
CA ASP A 84 -11.40 -7.93 -3.70
C ASP A 84 -10.98 -6.87 -4.73
N TYR A 85 -11.95 -6.26 -5.40
CA TYR A 85 -11.68 -5.29 -6.47
C TYR A 85 -10.97 -4.03 -5.97
N SER A 86 -10.99 -3.74 -4.67
CA SER A 86 -10.33 -2.56 -4.10
C SER A 86 -8.87 -2.83 -3.78
N PHE A 87 -8.52 -4.04 -3.32
CA PHE A 87 -7.14 -4.38 -3.00
C PHE A 87 -6.38 -5.06 -4.12
N MET A 88 -7.03 -5.78 -5.03
CA MET A 88 -6.34 -6.54 -6.07
C MET A 88 -5.37 -5.73 -6.94
N PRO A 89 -5.68 -4.50 -7.42
CA PRO A 89 -4.71 -3.66 -8.12
C PRO A 89 -3.43 -3.39 -7.31
N LEU A 90 -3.60 -3.10 -6.02
CA LEU A 90 -2.50 -2.79 -5.10
C LEU A 90 -1.64 -4.03 -4.83
N PHE A 91 -2.27 -5.20 -4.66
CA PHE A 91 -1.54 -6.46 -4.53
C PHE A 91 -0.77 -6.82 -5.81
N SER A 92 -1.37 -6.64 -6.98
CA SER A 92 -0.68 -6.80 -8.26
C SER A 92 0.55 -5.91 -8.37
N PHE A 93 0.42 -4.63 -7.99
CA PHE A 93 1.52 -3.67 -8.04
C PHE A 93 2.65 -3.97 -7.04
N GLU A 94 2.33 -4.33 -5.80
CA GLU A 94 3.36 -4.61 -4.79
C GLU A 94 4.13 -5.91 -5.12
N ASN A 95 3.47 -6.89 -5.73
CA ASN A 95 4.00 -8.24 -5.84
C ASN A 95 4.55 -8.62 -7.22
N TYR A 96 4.18 -7.94 -8.32
CA TYR A 96 4.72 -8.28 -9.65
C TYR A 96 6.27 -8.32 -9.72
N PRO A 97 7.06 -7.49 -8.98
CA PRO A 97 8.51 -7.53 -9.07
C PRO A 97 9.11 -8.82 -8.49
N LEU A 98 8.40 -9.47 -7.56
CA LEU A 98 8.81 -10.71 -6.89
C LEU A 98 8.65 -11.93 -7.80
N VAL A 99 7.99 -11.79 -8.95
CA VAL A 99 7.70 -12.89 -9.85
C VAL A 99 8.80 -13.03 -10.91
N ASN A 100 9.24 -14.27 -11.11
CA ASN A 100 10.12 -14.67 -12.20
C ASN A 100 9.28 -15.27 -13.33
N PRO A 101 9.00 -14.52 -14.41
CA PRO A 101 8.10 -14.98 -15.45
C PRO A 101 8.68 -16.18 -16.23
N SER A 102 7.85 -17.21 -16.47
CA SER A 102 8.25 -18.42 -17.21
C SER A 102 8.67 -18.13 -18.64
N LYS A 103 8.15 -17.03 -19.21
CA LYS A 103 8.45 -16.60 -20.59
C LYS A 103 9.81 -15.92 -20.72
N ALA A 104 10.39 -15.45 -19.62
CA ALA A 104 11.69 -14.77 -19.64
C ALA A 104 12.81 -15.76 -19.33
N LYS A 105 13.76 -15.90 -20.24
CA LYS A 105 14.99 -16.68 -20.01
C LYS A 105 16.15 -15.81 -19.50
N ASN A 106 16.12 -14.52 -19.84
CA ASN A 106 17.16 -13.55 -19.53
C ASN A 106 16.56 -12.34 -18.80
N GLU A 107 17.39 -11.62 -18.03
CA GLU A 107 16.96 -10.44 -17.27
C GLU A 107 16.36 -9.34 -18.17
N SER A 108 16.92 -9.13 -19.37
CA SER A 108 16.36 -8.18 -20.33
C SER A 108 14.91 -8.52 -20.76
N GLN A 109 14.58 -9.81 -20.87
CA GLN A 109 13.22 -10.25 -21.19
C GLN A 109 12.28 -10.07 -20.00
N ARG A 110 12.78 -10.34 -18.77
CA ARG A 110 12.03 -10.09 -17.53
C ARG A 110 11.68 -8.61 -17.40
N LEU A 111 12.64 -7.72 -17.65
CA LEU A 111 12.40 -6.28 -17.65
C LEU A 111 11.34 -5.86 -18.68
N LYS A 112 11.38 -6.42 -19.89
CA LYS A 112 10.34 -6.17 -20.91
C LYS A 112 8.94 -6.62 -20.46
N CYS A 113 8.83 -7.77 -19.80
CA CYS A 113 7.56 -8.22 -19.21
C CYS A 113 7.10 -7.27 -18.09
N ALA A 114 8.01 -6.85 -17.22
CA ALA A 114 7.72 -5.91 -16.14
C ALA A 114 7.23 -4.56 -16.68
N THR A 115 7.87 -4.01 -17.73
CA THR A 115 7.42 -2.77 -18.37
C THR A 115 6.00 -2.87 -18.89
N LYS A 116 5.64 -3.96 -19.60
CA LYS A 116 4.28 -4.19 -20.08
C LYS A 116 3.26 -4.31 -18.94
N THR A 117 3.66 -4.93 -17.83
CA THR A 117 2.82 -5.02 -16.64
C THR A 117 2.60 -3.65 -15.99
N ILE A 118 3.65 -2.84 -15.87
CA ILE A 118 3.55 -1.48 -15.32
C ILE A 118 2.64 -0.61 -16.19
N GLU A 119 2.80 -0.66 -17.52
CA GLU A 119 1.91 0.04 -18.46
C GLU A 119 0.45 -0.38 -18.26
N SER A 120 0.20 -1.68 -18.15
CA SER A 120 -1.14 -2.22 -17.89
C SER A 120 -1.72 -1.73 -16.56
N LEU A 121 -0.93 -1.76 -15.48
CA LEU A 121 -1.36 -1.28 -14.16
C LEU A 121 -1.63 0.23 -14.17
N ALA A 122 -0.84 1.01 -14.92
CA ALA A 122 -1.07 2.45 -15.08
C ALA A 122 -2.40 2.75 -15.79
N PHE A 123 -2.77 1.98 -16.81
CA PHE A 123 -4.11 2.07 -17.41
C PHE A 123 -5.21 1.66 -16.41
N GLY A 124 -4.95 0.63 -15.59
CA GLY A 124 -5.83 0.23 -14.50
C GLY A 124 -6.11 1.36 -13.50
N ASP A 125 -5.09 2.12 -13.11
CA ASP A 125 -5.20 3.29 -12.21
C ASP A 125 -5.99 4.44 -12.85
N LEU A 126 -5.78 4.71 -14.15
CA LEU A 126 -6.57 5.69 -14.88
C LEU A 126 -8.06 5.33 -14.91
N ILE A 127 -8.37 4.04 -15.12
CA ILE A 127 -9.75 3.52 -15.08
C ILE A 127 -10.30 3.64 -13.67
N GLU A 128 -9.52 3.28 -12.64
CA GLU A 128 -9.94 3.43 -11.24
C GLU A 128 -10.33 4.88 -10.93
N LYS A 129 -9.51 5.84 -11.35
CA LYS A 129 -9.81 7.27 -11.19
C LYS A 129 -11.15 7.64 -11.81
N GLN A 130 -11.45 7.15 -13.02
CA GLN A 130 -12.73 7.39 -13.70
C GLN A 130 -13.91 6.74 -12.97
N ILE A 131 -13.75 5.49 -12.51
CA ILE A 131 -14.76 4.78 -11.71
C ILE A 131 -15.09 5.58 -10.46
N ARG A 132 -14.07 6.01 -9.70
CA ARG A 132 -14.26 6.73 -8.43
C ARG A 132 -14.76 8.16 -8.63
N SER A 133 -14.38 8.84 -9.70
CA SER A 133 -14.82 10.23 -9.96
C SER A 133 -16.24 10.32 -10.51
N ALA A 134 -16.63 9.39 -11.39
CA ALA A 134 -17.92 9.40 -12.08
C ALA A 134 -18.92 8.38 -11.53
N ASN A 135 -18.53 7.57 -10.53
CA ASN A 135 -19.30 6.42 -10.03
C ASN A 135 -19.69 5.42 -11.14
N ASN A 136 -18.85 5.28 -12.16
CA ASN A 136 -19.13 4.42 -13.31
C ASN A 136 -18.61 3.00 -13.10
N TRP A 137 -19.36 2.20 -12.33
CA TRP A 137 -19.00 0.81 -12.00
C TRP A 137 -19.03 -0.16 -13.21
N SER A 138 -19.59 0.26 -14.35
CA SER A 138 -19.57 -0.56 -15.58
C SER A 138 -18.16 -0.79 -16.13
N LEU A 139 -17.18 0.01 -15.70
CA LEU A 139 -15.77 -0.11 -16.10
C LEU A 139 -14.99 -1.13 -15.26
N LEU A 140 -15.57 -1.72 -14.22
CA LEU A 140 -14.89 -2.71 -13.37
C LEU A 140 -14.32 -3.91 -14.16
N PRO A 141 -15.03 -4.52 -15.14
CA PRO A 141 -14.45 -5.60 -15.94
C PRO A 141 -13.24 -5.14 -16.76
N LEU A 142 -13.24 -3.88 -17.22
CA LEU A 142 -12.11 -3.29 -17.92
C LEU A 142 -10.92 -3.11 -16.96
N GLN A 143 -11.17 -2.62 -15.75
CA GLN A 143 -10.15 -2.53 -14.71
C GLN A 143 -9.59 -3.92 -14.37
N ALA A 144 -10.43 -4.96 -14.24
CA ALA A 144 -10.01 -6.33 -13.98
C ALA A 144 -9.03 -6.85 -15.04
N ALA A 145 -9.30 -6.56 -16.32
CA ALA A 145 -8.42 -6.93 -17.42
C ALA A 145 -7.03 -6.30 -17.28
N PHE A 146 -6.96 -4.99 -17.00
CA PHE A 146 -5.70 -4.24 -16.90
C PHE A 146 -4.95 -4.43 -15.56
N ALA A 147 -5.68 -4.67 -14.46
CA ALA A 147 -5.12 -4.75 -13.11
C ALA A 147 -4.77 -6.18 -12.67
N SER A 148 -5.36 -7.20 -13.29
CA SER A 148 -5.17 -8.62 -12.90
C SER A 148 -4.79 -9.50 -14.10
N VAL A 149 -5.63 -9.56 -15.15
CA VAL A 149 -5.46 -10.53 -16.25
C VAL A 149 -4.18 -10.27 -17.05
N MET A 150 -3.96 -9.02 -17.46
CA MET A 150 -2.79 -8.62 -18.25
C MET A 150 -1.48 -8.74 -17.44
N PRO A 151 -1.38 -8.26 -16.19
CA PRO A 151 -0.24 -8.53 -15.32
C PRO A 151 0.07 -10.03 -15.18
N GLY A 152 -0.95 -10.86 -14.95
CA GLY A 152 -0.79 -12.32 -14.90
C GLY A 152 -0.30 -12.91 -16.22
N ALA A 153 -0.79 -12.43 -17.36
CA ALA A 153 -0.35 -12.91 -18.67
C ALA A 153 1.12 -12.60 -19.00
N TYR A 154 1.65 -11.47 -18.51
CA TYR A 154 3.03 -11.04 -18.75
C TYR A 154 4.01 -11.57 -17.71
N MET A 155 3.59 -11.61 -16.44
CA MET A 155 4.45 -11.93 -15.30
C MET A 155 4.19 -13.32 -14.71
N ASN A 156 3.40 -14.21 -15.33
CA ASN A 156 3.20 -15.55 -14.78
C ASN A 156 4.47 -16.39 -14.73
N GLY A 157 4.74 -16.99 -13.57
CA GLY A 157 5.90 -17.85 -13.39
C GLY A 157 6.08 -18.32 -11.96
N HIS A 158 7.34 -18.33 -11.53
CA HIS A 158 7.70 -18.73 -10.18
C HIS A 158 7.71 -17.50 -9.27
N PHE A 159 7.00 -17.59 -8.16
CA PHE A 159 6.95 -16.52 -7.16
C PHE A 159 8.17 -16.64 -6.24
N GLY A 160 9.09 -15.68 -6.31
CA GLY A 160 10.39 -15.73 -5.63
C GLY A 160 10.39 -15.39 -4.14
N GLY A 161 9.25 -15.49 -3.45
CA GLY A 161 9.12 -15.08 -2.05
C GLY A 161 7.71 -15.23 -1.48
N GLN A 162 7.48 -14.65 -0.30
CA GLN A 162 6.14 -14.50 0.26
C GLN A 162 5.41 -13.31 -0.40
N ILE A 163 4.09 -13.40 -0.49
CA ILE A 163 3.26 -12.31 -0.98
C ILE A 163 3.23 -11.21 0.08
N ASN A 164 3.63 -10.01 -0.33
CA ASN A 164 3.63 -8.83 0.52
C ASN A 164 2.27 -8.12 0.45
N PHE A 165 1.82 -7.63 1.59
CA PHE A 165 0.68 -6.74 1.64
C PHE A 165 1.06 -5.36 1.07
N PRO A 166 0.16 -4.67 0.35
CA PRO A 166 0.48 -3.39 -0.27
C PRO A 166 0.94 -2.33 0.74
N SER A 167 2.17 -1.85 0.56
CA SER A 167 2.77 -0.81 1.40
C SER A 167 2.16 0.58 1.14
N PHE A 168 1.48 0.73 -0.01
CA PHE A 168 0.88 1.97 -0.48
C PHE A 168 -0.06 2.61 0.54
N MET A 169 -0.89 1.83 1.23
CA MET A 169 -1.86 2.35 2.21
C MET A 169 -1.18 3.02 3.40
N GLY A 170 -0.12 2.38 3.92
CA GLY A 170 0.70 2.94 4.99
C GLY A 170 1.38 4.23 4.55
N LYS A 171 2.01 4.21 3.36
CA LYS A 171 2.65 5.40 2.76
C LYS A 171 1.67 6.54 2.57
N MET A 172 0.48 6.28 2.03
CA MET A 172 -0.57 7.28 1.84
C MET A 172 -0.97 7.93 3.17
N SER A 173 -1.08 7.14 4.25
CA SER A 173 -1.40 7.64 5.58
C SER A 173 -0.29 8.56 6.13
N THR A 174 0.97 8.16 5.99
CA THR A 174 2.13 8.99 6.36
C THR A 174 2.19 10.27 5.54
N THR A 175 1.98 10.20 4.22
CA THR A 175 1.90 11.37 3.34
C THR A 175 0.80 12.33 3.77
N ASN A 176 -0.40 11.83 4.08
CA ASN A 176 -1.51 12.66 4.57
C ASN A 176 -1.23 13.29 5.94
N LYS A 177 -0.49 12.60 6.83
CA LYS A 177 0.00 13.20 8.07
C LYS A 177 0.94 14.37 7.77
N LYS A 178 1.97 14.16 6.95
CA LYS A 178 2.94 15.20 6.57
C LYS A 178 2.28 16.40 5.88
N LEU A 179 1.32 16.17 4.99
CA LEU A 179 0.56 17.25 4.33
C LEU A 179 -0.28 18.10 5.30
N ARG A 180 -0.76 17.51 6.41
CA ARG A 180 -1.45 18.25 7.47
C ARG A 180 -0.47 19.11 8.28
N LEU A 181 0.68 18.55 8.67
CA LEU A 181 1.74 19.32 9.35
C LEU A 181 2.21 20.51 8.50
N LEU A 182 2.46 20.29 7.20
CA LEU A 182 2.80 21.36 6.26
C LEU A 182 1.70 22.42 6.13
N GLN A 183 0.44 22.01 6.19
CA GLN A 183 -0.67 22.95 6.16
C GLN A 183 -0.71 23.82 7.43
N GLU A 184 -0.48 23.23 8.60
CA GLU A 184 -0.44 23.94 9.88
C GLU A 184 0.70 24.96 9.91
N LEU A 185 1.92 24.54 9.57
CA LEU A 185 3.08 25.42 9.44
C LEU A 185 2.81 26.57 8.47
N LYS A 186 2.22 26.26 7.31
CA LYS A 186 1.85 27.30 6.34
C LYS A 186 0.85 28.30 6.93
N MET A 187 -0.13 27.86 7.72
CA MET A 187 -1.11 28.76 8.35
C MET A 187 -0.45 29.70 9.35
N HIS A 188 0.50 29.20 10.16
CA HIS A 188 1.25 30.02 11.10
C HIS A 188 2.14 31.05 10.39
N MET A 189 2.85 30.63 9.33
CA MET A 189 3.77 31.49 8.60
C MET A 189 3.11 32.40 7.53
N ASN A 190 1.79 32.31 7.33
CA ASN A 190 1.11 32.91 6.16
C ASN A 190 1.28 34.43 6.04
N LEU A 191 1.53 35.13 7.15
CA LEU A 191 1.77 36.59 7.16
C LEU A 191 3.21 36.97 6.79
N LYS A 192 4.14 36.03 6.85
CA LYS A 192 5.58 36.25 6.74
C LYS A 192 6.21 35.57 5.53
N VAL A 193 5.61 34.47 5.08
CA VAL A 193 6.10 33.66 3.97
C VAL A 193 5.03 33.59 2.89
N SER A 194 5.40 33.96 1.68
CA SER A 194 4.61 33.70 0.47
C SER A 194 5.07 32.37 -0.15
N GLY A 195 4.16 31.42 -0.33
CA GLY A 195 4.53 30.13 -0.91
C GLY A 195 3.42 29.10 -0.95
N SER A 196 3.57 28.12 -1.85
CA SER A 196 2.77 26.89 -1.82
C SER A 196 3.27 25.97 -0.69
N LYS A 197 2.50 24.94 -0.32
CA LYS A 197 2.98 23.93 0.66
C LYS A 197 4.25 23.24 0.15
N SER A 198 4.33 23.02 -1.15
CA SER A 198 5.49 22.38 -1.79
C SER A 198 6.72 23.28 -1.72
N ALA A 199 6.57 24.57 -1.99
CA ALA A 199 7.66 25.54 -1.86
C ALA A 199 8.13 25.60 -0.40
N LEU A 200 7.20 25.69 0.57
CA LEU A 200 7.53 25.65 2.00
C LEU A 200 8.40 24.43 2.33
N ASN A 201 7.96 23.24 1.93
CA ASN A 201 8.64 21.98 2.21
C ASN A 201 10.03 21.85 1.56
N LEU A 202 10.17 22.31 0.32
CA LEU A 202 11.40 22.09 -0.46
C LEU A 202 12.44 23.19 -0.26
N ASP A 203 12.00 24.44 -0.09
CA ASP A 203 12.89 25.60 -0.16
C ASP A 203 13.06 26.31 1.19
N TYR A 204 12.02 26.34 2.03
CA TYR A 204 12.01 27.17 3.24
C TYR A 204 12.33 26.39 4.51
N LEU A 205 11.83 25.16 4.66
CA LEU A 205 11.90 24.44 5.93
C LEU A 205 13.33 24.14 6.37
N GLU A 206 14.21 23.74 5.46
CA GLU A 206 15.59 23.41 5.80
C GLU A 206 16.39 24.66 6.27
N PRO A 207 16.43 25.77 5.52
CA PRO A 207 17.07 27.00 6.01
C PRO A 207 16.44 27.54 7.30
N LEU A 208 15.11 27.42 7.44
CA LEU A 208 14.40 27.87 8.63
C LEU A 208 14.79 27.03 9.85
N ARG A 209 14.82 25.70 9.72
CA ARG A 209 15.29 24.76 10.76
C ARG A 209 16.69 25.15 11.21
N ASP A 210 17.60 25.33 10.27
CA ASP A 210 18.99 25.62 10.57
C ASP A 210 19.12 26.97 11.28
N SER A 211 18.37 27.99 10.84
CA SER A 211 18.35 29.31 11.50
C SER A 211 17.85 29.29 12.95
N ILE A 212 16.98 28.33 13.31
CA ILE A 212 16.44 28.16 14.66
C ILE A 212 17.39 27.31 15.52
N ILE A 213 18.02 26.29 14.95
CA ILE A 213 18.81 25.30 15.70
C ILE A 213 20.28 25.72 15.85
N GLU A 214 20.87 26.37 14.83
CA GLU A 214 22.28 26.75 14.83
C GLU A 214 22.68 27.62 16.04
N PRO A 215 21.88 28.62 16.49
CA PRO A 215 22.20 29.37 17.70
C PRO A 215 22.24 28.52 18.97
N LEU A 216 21.37 27.50 19.06
CA LEU A 216 21.34 26.57 20.20
C LEU A 216 22.56 25.65 20.22
N VAL A 217 23.03 25.23 19.05
CA VAL A 217 24.21 24.35 18.92
C VAL A 217 25.50 25.13 19.20
N ALA A 218 25.64 26.33 18.64
CA ALA A 218 26.88 27.12 18.77
C ALA A 218 27.06 27.74 20.17
N ASN A 219 26.00 28.29 20.75
CA ASN A 219 26.08 29.12 21.96
C ASN A 219 25.35 28.52 23.17
N GLY A 220 24.78 27.32 23.05
CA GLY A 220 24.07 26.63 24.13
C GLY A 220 22.95 27.49 24.71
N THR A 221 22.95 27.69 26.03
CA THR A 221 21.96 28.51 26.74
C THR A 221 21.97 29.98 26.31
N GLY A 222 23.11 30.49 25.84
CA GLY A 222 23.23 31.86 25.31
C GLY A 222 22.52 32.07 23.97
N GLY A 223 22.23 30.99 23.23
CA GLY A 223 21.55 31.04 21.92
C GLY A 223 20.02 30.96 21.99
N VAL A 224 19.46 30.71 23.17
CA VAL A 224 18.00 30.60 23.37
C VAL A 224 17.25 31.87 22.94
N PRO A 225 17.68 33.10 23.32
CA PRO A 225 16.98 34.32 22.91
C PRO A 225 16.91 34.48 21.39
N ASN A 226 18.02 34.21 20.68
CA ASN A 226 18.09 34.31 19.23
C ASN A 226 17.15 33.30 18.55
N SER A 227 17.05 32.09 19.09
CA SER A 227 16.19 31.03 18.54
C SER A 227 14.71 31.37 18.74
N ILE A 228 14.36 31.93 19.90
CA ILE A 228 13.00 32.42 20.18
C ILE A 228 12.65 33.58 19.24
N GLU A 229 13.58 34.52 19.03
CA GLU A 229 13.37 35.63 18.09
C GLU A 229 13.08 35.12 16.67
N LYS A 230 13.77 34.08 16.21
CA LYS A 230 13.49 33.45 14.90
C LYS A 230 12.12 32.79 14.87
N LEU A 231 11.72 32.08 15.92
CA LEU A 231 10.37 31.51 16.01
C LEU A 231 9.29 32.60 15.98
N GLU A 232 9.45 33.67 16.75
CA GLU A 232 8.51 34.80 16.79
C GLU A 232 8.42 35.52 15.43
N ASN A 233 9.55 35.71 14.75
CA ASN A 233 9.60 36.35 13.44
C ASN A 233 8.75 35.64 12.38
N TYR A 234 8.64 34.31 12.46
CA TYR A 234 7.82 33.47 11.57
C TYR A 234 6.49 33.03 12.21
N CYS A 235 6.13 33.58 13.37
CA CYS A 235 4.92 33.25 14.13
C CYS A 235 4.79 31.76 14.48
N LEU A 236 5.92 31.11 14.77
CA LEU A 236 6.00 29.69 15.08
C LEU A 236 5.99 29.43 16.58
N ARG A 237 5.40 28.30 16.93
CA ARG A 237 5.34 27.75 18.28
C ARG A 237 6.44 26.72 18.47
N ARG A 238 6.63 26.30 19.72
CA ARG A 238 7.53 25.18 20.04
C ARG A 238 7.12 23.88 19.33
N GLU A 239 5.82 23.59 19.25
CA GLU A 239 5.27 22.39 18.59
C GLU A 239 5.55 22.40 17.07
N ASP A 240 5.62 23.58 16.46
CA ASP A 240 5.97 23.72 15.06
C ASP A 240 7.42 23.30 14.79
N LEU A 241 8.34 23.51 15.74
CA LEU A 241 9.72 23.05 15.61
C LEU A 241 9.81 21.52 15.54
N GLU A 242 9.00 20.81 16.33
CA GLU A 242 8.90 19.34 16.24
C GLU A 242 8.36 18.90 14.88
N SER A 243 7.36 19.63 14.37
CA SER A 243 6.81 19.39 13.04
C SER A 243 7.83 19.62 11.92
N ILE A 244 8.65 20.68 12.02
CA ILE A 244 9.74 20.98 11.08
C ILE A 244 10.82 19.89 11.11
N LEU A 245 11.09 19.30 12.27
CA LEU A 245 12.05 18.20 12.41
C LEU A 245 11.52 16.85 11.89
N GLU A 246 10.21 16.62 11.95
CA GLU A 246 9.59 15.38 11.43
C GLU A 246 9.45 15.39 9.89
N LEU A 247 9.27 16.58 9.31
CA LEU A 247 9.02 16.76 7.88
C LEU A 247 10.24 16.47 7.01
#